data_AF-A0A381VMU7-F1
#
_entry.id   AF-A0A381VMU7-F1
#
_cell.length_a   1.000
_cell.length_b   1.000
_cell.length_c   1.000
_cell.angle_alpha   90.00
_cell.angle_beta   90.00
_cell.angle_gamma   90.00
#
_symmetry.space_group_name_H-M   'P 1'
#
loop_
_entity.id
_entity.type
_entity.pdbx_description
1 polymer ?
#
loop_
_entity_poly.entity_id
_entity_poly.type
_entity_poly.pdbx_seq_one_letter_code
_entity_poly.pdbx_strand_id
1 'polypeptide(L)' 'MKELIDNALSDKYPCIVGTASSDGLPNVSYKGSVMVFSETELAFWERTRKGGFAQLTDNPNIVVMYRNTELR' A
#
# COMPACT_ATOMS: atom_id res chain seq x y z
N MET A 1 -1.33 -12.06 -10.13
CA MET A 1 -1.15 -10.83 -9.32
C MET A 1 -2.09 -10.83 -8.11
N LYS A 2 -3.41 -11.00 -8.28
CA LYS A 2 -4.38 -11.07 -7.18
C LYS A 2 -3.98 -12.01 -6.04
N GLU A 3 -3.67 -13.26 -6.33
CA GLU A 3 -3.24 -14.23 -5.31
C GLU A 3 -1.98 -13.80 -4.57
N LEU A 4 -1.01 -13.19 -5.26
CA LEU A 4 0.23 -12.72 -4.64
C LEU A 4 0.00 -11.55 -3.67
N ILE A 5 -0.86 -10.62 -4.05
CA ILE A 5 -1.18 -9.43 -3.27
C ILE A 5 -2.08 -9.78 -2.09
N ASP A 6 -3.15 -10.55 -2.32
CA ASP A 6 -4.12 -10.90 -1.29
C ASP A 6 -3.51 -11.80 -0.21
N ASN A 7 -2.49 -12.60 -0.55
CA ASN A 7 -1.75 -13.44 0.41
C ASN A 7 -0.48 -12.77 0.96
N ALA A 8 -0.12 -11.56 0.50
CA ALA A 8 1.14 -10.90 0.82
C ALA A 8 1.46 -10.85 2.33
N LEU A 9 0.46 -10.55 3.17
CA LEU A 9 0.63 -10.56 4.62
C LEU A 9 0.87 -11.96 5.18
N SER A 10 0.09 -12.96 4.71
CA SER A 10 0.22 -14.36 5.12
C SER A 10 1.61 -14.92 4.77
N ASP A 11 2.11 -14.53 3.61
CA ASP A 11 3.44 -14.90 3.11
C ASP A 11 4.58 -14.15 3.83
N LYS A 12 4.27 -13.25 4.78
CA LYS A 12 5.22 -12.39 5.50
C LYS A 12 5.92 -11.33 4.63
N TYR A 13 5.35 -11.02 3.48
CA TYR A 13 5.82 -9.99 2.54
C TYR A 13 4.73 -8.92 2.29
N PRO A 14 4.25 -8.20 3.33
CA PRO A 14 3.18 -7.23 3.18
C PRO A 14 3.57 -6.11 2.19
N CYS A 15 2.59 -5.62 1.44
CA CYS A 15 2.80 -4.50 0.53
C CYS A 15 3.27 -3.25 1.30
N ILE A 16 4.13 -2.48 0.66
CA ILE A 16 4.61 -1.18 1.14
C ILE A 16 3.86 -0.10 0.37
N VAL A 17 3.25 0.84 1.09
CA VAL A 17 2.56 1.98 0.50
C VAL A 17 3.33 3.26 0.81
N GLY A 18 3.75 3.94 -0.24
CA GLY A 18 4.38 5.25 -0.21
C GLY A 18 3.38 6.36 -0.53
N THR A 19 3.39 7.41 0.27
CA THR A 19 2.58 8.63 0.08
C THR A 19 3.49 9.85 0.22
N ALA A 20 3.04 11.01 -0.24
CA ALA A 20 3.72 12.27 0.02
C ALA A 20 2.68 13.38 0.18
N SER A 21 2.96 14.39 1.00
CA SER A 21 2.19 15.63 1.00
C SER A 21 2.40 16.41 -0.31
N SER A 22 1.57 17.44 -0.54
CA SER A 22 1.70 18.34 -1.70
C SER A 22 3.05 19.07 -1.79
N ASP A 23 3.72 19.32 -0.65
CA ASP A 23 5.08 19.90 -0.58
C ASP A 23 6.21 18.86 -0.71
N GLY A 24 5.85 17.58 -0.91
CA GLY A 24 6.81 16.52 -1.19
C GLY A 24 7.42 15.82 0.02
N LEU A 25 6.90 16.03 1.24
CA LEU A 25 7.37 15.27 2.41
C LEU A 25 6.89 13.80 2.31
N PRO A 26 7.80 12.82 2.24
CA PRO A 26 7.43 11.43 2.01
C PRO A 26 6.95 10.74 3.28
N ASN A 27 6.12 9.72 3.11
CA ASN A 27 5.75 8.76 4.14
C ASN A 27 5.74 7.35 3.53
N VAL A 28 6.05 6.35 4.35
CA VAL A 28 6.02 4.95 3.96
C VAL A 28 5.43 4.12 5.08
N SER A 29 4.60 3.13 4.72
CA SER A 29 4.02 2.21 5.68
C SER A 29 3.85 0.82 5.11
N TYR A 30 4.03 -0.19 5.96
CA TYR A 30 3.61 -1.55 5.66
C TYR A 30 2.08 -1.65 5.76
N LYS A 31 1.44 -2.09 4.69
CA LYS A 31 0.00 -2.32 4.62
C LYS A 31 -0.26 -3.79 4.32
N GLY A 32 -0.49 -4.57 5.38
CA GLY A 32 -0.88 -5.98 5.26
C GLY A 32 -2.30 -6.20 4.74
N SER A 33 -3.11 -5.15 4.62
CA SER A 33 -4.49 -5.19 4.15
C SER A 33 -4.65 -4.81 2.68
N VAL A 34 -3.56 -4.66 1.92
CA VAL A 34 -3.67 -4.38 0.48
C VAL A 34 -4.30 -5.60 -0.19
N MET A 35 -5.29 -5.36 -1.03
CA MET A 35 -5.97 -6.38 -1.82
C MET A 35 -6.24 -5.86 -3.23
N VAL A 36 -6.41 -6.78 -4.17
CA VAL A 36 -6.94 -6.45 -5.50
C VAL A 36 -8.46 -6.35 -5.41
N PHE A 37 -8.99 -5.13 -5.62
CA PHE A 37 -10.43 -4.84 -5.55
C PHE A 37 -11.12 -5.10 -6.89
N SER A 38 -10.48 -4.70 -7.99
CA SER A 38 -10.95 -4.94 -9.37
C SER A 38 -9.75 -5.15 -10.30
N GLU A 39 -10.01 -5.30 -11.60
CA GLU A 39 -8.93 -5.44 -12.60
C GLU A 39 -7.99 -4.22 -12.65
N THR A 40 -8.47 -3.05 -12.24
CA THR A 40 -7.73 -1.78 -12.31
C THR A 40 -7.53 -1.10 -10.96
N GLU A 41 -8.06 -1.66 -9.87
CA GLU A 41 -8.07 -1.01 -8.56
C GLU A 41 -7.50 -1.90 -7.46
N LEU A 42 -6.70 -1.27 -6.59
CA LEU A 42 -6.27 -1.83 -5.30
C LEU A 42 -7.04 -1.14 -4.18
N ALA A 43 -7.30 -1.87 -3.11
CA ALA A 43 -7.86 -1.33 -1.88
C ALA A 43 -6.97 -1.68 -0.69
N PHE A 44 -6.96 -0.84 0.33
CA PHE A 44 -6.36 -1.15 1.62
C PHE A 44 -7.11 -0.44 2.73
N TRP A 45 -7.10 -1.03 3.92
CA TRP A 45 -7.72 -0.43 5.09
C TRP A 45 -6.81 0.63 5.70
N GLU A 46 -7.32 1.87 5.83
CA GLU A 46 -6.73 2.83 6.75
C GLU A 46 -7.31 2.78 8.15
N ARG A 47 -6.55 2.19 9.09
CA ARG A 47 -6.99 1.98 10.47
C ARG A 47 -6.88 3.25 11.31
N THR A 48 -5.73 3.92 11.25
CA THR A 48 -5.42 5.00 12.20
C THR A 48 -5.79 6.38 11.69
N ARG A 49 -5.97 6.52 10.37
CA ARG A 49 -6.24 7.81 9.70
C ARG A 49 -5.23 8.91 10.08
N LYS A 50 -3.96 8.52 10.31
CA LYS A 50 -2.84 9.42 10.67
C LYS A 50 -2.13 9.94 9.40
N GLY A 51 -0.84 10.30 9.53
CA GLY A 51 -0.05 11.00 8.51
C GLY A 51 -0.25 10.54 7.07
N GLY A 52 -0.16 9.24 6.77
CA GLY A 52 -0.38 8.73 5.41
C GLY A 52 -1.79 9.03 4.88
N PHE A 53 -2.84 8.89 5.70
CA PHE A 53 -4.20 9.25 5.31
C PHE A 53 -4.39 10.75 5.08
N ALA A 54 -3.81 11.59 5.95
CA ALA A 54 -3.83 13.03 5.77
C ALA A 54 -3.15 13.43 4.46
N GLN A 55 -1.99 12.83 4.14
CA GLN A 55 -1.29 13.05 2.88
C GLN A 55 -2.09 12.57 1.68
N LEU A 56 -2.73 11.40 1.72
CA LEU A 56 -3.59 10.91 0.64
C LEU A 56 -4.78 11.83 0.33
N THR A 57 -5.29 12.49 1.38
CA THR A 57 -6.40 13.45 1.24
C THR A 57 -5.94 14.71 0.52
N ASP A 58 -4.68 15.12 0.73
CA ASP A 58 -4.07 16.32 0.13
C ASP A 58 -3.46 16.04 -1.26
N ASN A 59 -2.82 14.89 -1.42
CA ASN A 59 -2.15 14.43 -2.63
C ASN A 59 -2.46 12.95 -2.88
N PRO A 60 -3.29 12.63 -3.89
CA PRO A 60 -3.73 11.25 -4.15
C PRO A 60 -2.69 10.40 -4.88
N ASN A 61 -1.52 10.95 -5.23
CA ASN A 61 -0.47 10.20 -5.92
C ASN A 61 0.28 9.28 -4.94
N ILE A 62 0.35 7.99 -5.27
CA ILE A 62 0.93 6.96 -4.40
C ILE A 62 1.78 5.97 -5.17
N VAL A 63 2.57 5.21 -4.41
CA VAL A 63 3.25 4.01 -4.91
C VAL A 63 2.87 2.83 -4.01
N VAL A 64 2.59 1.69 -4.63
CA VAL A 64 2.46 0.40 -3.95
C VAL A 64 3.57 -0.51 -4.42
N MET A 65 4.38 -1.02 -3.49
CA MET A 65 5.44 -1.98 -3.78
C MET A 65 5.12 -3.32 -3.14
N TYR A 66 5.13 -4.37 -3.94
CA TYR A 66 5.13 -5.75 -3.50
C TYR A 66 6.48 -6.38 -3.85
N ARG A 67 7.09 -7.06 -2.88
CA ARG A 67 8.36 -7.78 -3.08
C ARG A 67 8.41 -9.01 -2.18
N ASN A 68 8.17 -10.17 -2.78
CA ASN A 68 8.44 -11.45 -2.17
C ASN A 68 9.80 -11.97 -2.67
N THR A 69 10.75 -12.18 -1.77
CA THR A 69 12.12 -12.61 -2.13
C THR A 69 12.26 -14.10 -2.39
N GLU A 70 11.28 -14.90 -2.00
CA GLU A 70 11.28 -16.36 -2.18
C GLU A 70 10.82 -16.77 -3.59
N LEU A 71 10.05 -15.91 -4.27
CA LEU A 71 9.57 -16.13 -5.65
C LEU A 71 10.60 -15.74 -6.73
N ARG A 72 11.89 -15.86 -6.40
CA ARG A 72 13.01 -15.49 -7.28
C ARG A 72 13.32 -16.55 -8.32
#